data_AF-A0AAV6Z540-F1
#
_entry.id   AF-A0AAV6Z540-F1
#
_cell.length_a   1.000
_cell.length_b   1.000
_cell.length_c   1.000
_cell.angle_alpha   90.00
_cell.angle_beta   90.00
_cell.angle_gamma   90.00
#
_symmetry.space_group_name_H-M   'P 1'
#
loop_
_entity.id
_entity.type
_entity.pdbx_description
1 polymer ?
#
loop_
_entity_poly.entity_id
_entity_poly.type
_entity_poly.pdbx_seq_one_letter_code
_entity_poly.pdbx_strand_id
1 'polypeptide(L)'
;MTLVFGSRCAELDHIYKEETYEAQKRGALSQIYTAFSRQPGCPKTYVQDILRTQLACHVYDVLCQENGHMYICGDVTMATDVLQTVQLILVSQGDMSIIEAGDYIGELRDQNRYHEDIFGITLRTQEVTSRVRCQSMSLQEKRET
;
A
#
# COMPACT_ATOMS: atom_id res chain seq x y z
N MET A 1 -0.62 -6.26 -16.02
CA MET A 1 -0.88 -5.78 -14.64
C MET A 1 0.40 -5.90 -13.83
N THR A 2 0.69 -4.93 -12.97
CA THR A 2 1.82 -4.97 -12.03
C THR A 2 1.34 -5.48 -10.68
N LEU A 3 1.98 -6.53 -10.14
CA LEU A 3 1.68 -7.07 -8.81
C LEU A 3 2.72 -6.57 -7.80
N VAL A 4 2.25 -6.02 -6.68
CA VAL A 4 3.09 -5.69 -5.52
C VAL A 4 2.60 -6.51 -4.34
N PHE A 5 3.40 -7.48 -3.91
CA PHE A 5 3.07 -8.44 -2.86
C PHE A 5 3.99 -8.25 -1.65
N GLY A 6 3.53 -8.62 -0.45
CA GLY A 6 4.30 -8.51 0.79
C GLY A 6 4.19 -9.76 1.65
N SER A 7 5.32 -10.25 2.14
CA SER A 7 5.38 -11.39 3.07
C SER A 7 6.49 -11.22 4.12
N ARG A 8 6.68 -12.20 5.01
CA ARG A 8 7.77 -12.17 6.00
C ARG A 8 9.09 -12.61 5.36
N CYS A 9 9.11 -13.79 4.76
CA CYS A 9 10.32 -14.42 4.23
C CYS A 9 10.01 -15.18 2.94
N ALA A 10 10.96 -15.19 2.01
CA ALA A 10 10.78 -15.85 0.71
C ALA A 10 10.53 -17.36 0.81
N GLU A 11 11.05 -18.01 1.84
CA GLU A 11 10.98 -19.47 2.04
C GLU A 11 9.77 -19.92 2.86
N LEU A 12 9.13 -19.00 3.60
CA LEU A 12 8.10 -19.35 4.58
C LEU A 12 6.68 -19.05 4.07
N ASP A 13 6.47 -17.84 3.56
CA ASP A 13 5.12 -17.30 3.34
C ASP A 13 5.00 -16.54 2.02
N HIS A 14 5.85 -16.87 1.05
CA HIS A 14 5.69 -16.43 -0.34
C HIS A 14 4.64 -17.27 -1.05
N ILE A 15 3.39 -17.14 -0.62
CA ILE A 15 2.26 -17.87 -1.19
C ILE A 15 2.10 -17.55 -2.68
N TYR A 16 1.70 -18.57 -3.47
CA TYR A 16 1.45 -18.45 -4.91
C TYR A 16 2.64 -17.92 -5.74
N LYS A 17 3.87 -18.06 -5.25
CA LYS A 17 5.09 -17.62 -5.97
C LYS A 17 5.16 -18.23 -7.37
N GLU A 18 5.03 -19.54 -7.48
CA GLU A 18 5.13 -20.24 -8.76
C GLU A 18 3.99 -19.86 -9.71
N GLU A 19 2.77 -19.74 -9.19
CA GLU A 19 1.58 -19.35 -9.96
C GLU A 19 1.68 -17.93 -10.49
N THR A 20 2.19 -16.99 -9.69
CA THR A 20 2.41 -15.61 -10.12
C THR A 20 3.51 -15.53 -11.18
N TYR A 21 4.61 -16.28 -11.03
CA TYR A 21 5.62 -16.37 -12.09
C TYR A 21 5.08 -16.98 -13.39
N GLU A 22 4.25 -18.02 -13.31
CA GLU A 22 3.60 -18.59 -14.50
C GLU A 22 2.62 -17.59 -15.14
N ALA A 23 1.87 -16.82 -14.33
CA ALA A 23 1.01 -15.75 -14.82
C ALA A 23 1.82 -14.64 -15.53
N GLN A 24 3.03 -14.33 -15.04
CA GLN A 24 3.94 -13.40 -15.72
C GLN A 24 4.44 -13.96 -17.05
N LYS A 25 4.89 -15.23 -17.08
CA LYS A 25 5.33 -15.88 -18.32
C LYS A 25 4.23 -15.93 -19.39
N ARG A 26 2.97 -16.07 -18.97
CA ARG A 26 1.79 -16.06 -19.85
C ARG A 26 1.30 -14.65 -20.22
N GLY A 27 1.94 -13.60 -19.70
CA GLY A 27 1.62 -12.21 -20.01
C GLY A 27 0.44 -11.61 -19.24
N ALA A 28 -0.15 -12.32 -18.28
CA ALA A 28 -1.20 -11.75 -17.43
C ALA A 28 -0.63 -10.71 -16.45
N LEU A 29 0.55 -10.98 -15.90
CA LEU A 29 1.35 -10.03 -15.12
C LEU A 29 2.49 -9.50 -15.98
N SER A 30 2.67 -8.18 -15.99
CA SER A 30 3.83 -7.54 -16.64
C SER A 30 5.04 -7.57 -15.71
N GLN A 31 4.81 -7.25 -14.43
CA GLN A 31 5.85 -7.18 -13.41
C GLN A 31 5.35 -7.73 -12.08
N ILE A 32 6.27 -8.28 -11.28
CA ILE A 32 6.03 -8.78 -9.93
C ILE A 32 7.08 -8.17 -9.00
N TYR A 33 6.62 -7.54 -7.94
CA TYR A 33 7.45 -7.00 -6.87
C TYR A 33 7.06 -7.65 -5.55
N THR A 34 8.05 -8.09 -4.78
CA THR A 34 7.82 -8.72 -3.48
C THR A 34 8.59 -8.00 -2.37
N ALA A 35 7.88 -7.53 -1.35
CA ALA A 35 8.43 -6.93 -0.15
C ALA A 35 8.57 -7.98 0.96
N PHE A 36 9.79 -8.21 1.46
CA PHE A 36 10.01 -9.09 2.60
C PHE A 36 10.29 -8.30 3.87
N SER A 37 9.44 -8.51 4.89
CA SER A 37 9.53 -7.78 6.15
C SER A 37 10.49 -8.41 7.17
N ARG A 38 10.93 -9.66 6.96
CA ARG A 38 11.75 -10.45 7.91
C ARG A 38 12.80 -11.34 7.24
N GLN A 39 13.12 -11.10 5.96
CA GLN A 39 14.14 -11.88 5.26
C GLN A 39 15.51 -11.73 5.94
N PRO A 40 16.17 -12.83 6.35
CA PRO A 40 17.49 -12.75 6.98
C PRO A 40 18.51 -12.05 6.08
N GLY A 41 19.28 -11.13 6.64
CA GLY A 41 20.30 -10.38 5.90
C GLY A 41 19.76 -9.27 5.00
N CYS A 42 18.45 -9.04 4.96
CA CYS A 42 17.84 -7.96 4.19
C CYS A 42 17.15 -6.93 5.10
N PRO A 43 17.09 -5.65 4.69
CA PRO A 43 16.30 -4.66 5.40
C PRO A 43 14.82 -5.00 5.33
N LYS A 44 14.12 -4.76 6.44
CA LYS A 44 12.68 -4.90 6.51
C LYS A 44 12.01 -3.97 5.51
N THR A 45 11.27 -4.55 4.57
CA THR A 45 10.62 -3.84 3.47
C THR A 45 9.13 -4.15 3.46
N TYR A 46 8.30 -3.14 3.21
CA TYR A 46 6.87 -3.27 2.97
C TYR A 46 6.46 -2.87 1.56
N VAL A 47 5.20 -3.15 1.18
CA VAL A 47 4.68 -2.84 -0.15
C VAL A 47 4.72 -1.34 -0.44
N GLN A 48 4.42 -0.48 0.54
CA GLN A 48 4.52 0.97 0.41
C GLN A 48 5.97 1.44 0.18
N ASP A 49 6.97 0.71 0.70
CA ASP A 49 8.37 1.04 0.43
C ASP A 49 8.71 0.76 -1.03
N ILE A 50 8.22 -0.35 -1.60
CA ILE A 50 8.37 -0.65 -3.02
C ILE A 50 7.67 0.42 -3.88
N LEU A 51 6.43 0.77 -3.54
CA LEU A 51 5.70 1.82 -4.26
C LEU A 51 6.51 3.12 -4.31
N ARG A 52 7.01 3.56 -3.16
CA ARG A 52 7.77 4.81 -3.03
C ARG A 52 9.13 4.78 -3.73
N THR A 53 9.87 3.68 -3.62
CA THR A 53 11.28 3.64 -4.03
C THR A 53 11.52 3.09 -5.42
N GLN A 54 10.63 2.22 -5.92
CA GLN A 54 10.82 1.52 -7.18
C GLN A 54 9.74 1.85 -8.21
N LEU A 55 8.54 2.23 -7.77
CA LEU A 55 7.37 2.35 -8.63
C LEU A 55 6.72 3.75 -8.64
N ALA A 56 7.36 4.77 -8.05
CA ALA A 56 6.75 6.10 -7.90
C ALA A 56 6.28 6.69 -9.24
N CYS A 57 7.15 6.75 -10.25
CA CYS A 57 6.78 7.22 -11.59
C CYS A 57 5.68 6.35 -12.22
N HIS A 58 5.81 5.03 -12.13
CA HIS A 58 4.83 4.12 -12.72
C HIS A 58 3.44 4.27 -12.09
N VAL A 59 3.35 4.43 -10.76
CA VAL A 59 2.08 4.68 -10.06
C VAL A 59 1.46 6.00 -10.54
N TYR A 60 2.26 7.06 -10.66
CA TYR A 60 1.80 8.34 -11.19
C TYR A 60 1.27 8.21 -12.62
N ASP A 61 2.03 7.58 -13.52
CA ASP A 61 1.64 7.39 -14.92
C ASP A 61 0.33 6.59 -15.04
N VAL A 62 0.23 5.47 -14.32
CA VAL A 62 -0.98 4.63 -14.31
C VAL A 62 -2.20 5.44 -13.83
N LEU A 63 -2.06 6.21 -12.76
CA LEU A 63 -3.20 6.93 -12.17
C LEU A 63 -3.57 8.22 -12.91
N CYS A 64 -2.58 8.94 -13.45
CA CYS A 64 -2.77 10.29 -14.00
C CYS A 64 -2.74 10.36 -15.53
N GLN A 65 -2.00 9.46 -16.20
CA GLN A 65 -1.77 9.53 -17.65
C GLN A 65 -2.49 8.42 -18.42
N GLU A 66 -2.57 7.23 -17.85
CA GLU A 66 -3.03 6.03 -18.58
C GLU A 66 -4.49 5.65 -18.28
N ASN A 67 -5.20 6.44 -17.47
CA ASN A 67 -6.52 6.08 -16.95
C ASN A 67 -6.58 4.69 -16.28
N GLY A 68 -5.46 4.25 -15.72
CA GLY A 68 -5.33 2.95 -15.07
C GLY A 68 -6.03 2.85 -13.73
N HIS A 69 -5.98 1.65 -13.17
CA HIS A 69 -6.65 1.26 -11.94
C HIS A 69 -5.63 0.82 -10.89
N MET A 70 -5.94 1.09 -9.62
CA MET A 70 -5.17 0.61 -8.48
C MET A 70 -6.07 -0.18 -7.53
N TYR A 71 -5.59 -1.35 -7.12
CA TYR A 71 -6.30 -2.26 -6.22
C TYR A 71 -5.46 -2.49 -4.97
N ILE A 72 -6.05 -2.25 -3.81
CA ILE A 72 -5.42 -2.41 -2.50
C ILE A 72 -6.27 -3.40 -1.71
N CYS A 73 -5.66 -4.49 -1.26
CA CYS A 73 -6.37 -5.54 -0.54
C CYS A 73 -5.57 -5.98 0.70
N GLY A 74 -6.25 -6.10 1.84
CA GLY A 74 -5.67 -6.66 3.05
C GLY A 74 -5.98 -5.87 4.32
N ASP A 75 -4.96 -5.71 5.17
CA ASP A 75 -5.11 -5.07 6.48
C ASP A 75 -5.36 -3.56 6.39
N VAL A 76 -6.20 -3.04 7.29
CA VAL A 76 -6.54 -1.61 7.33
C VAL A 76 -5.33 -0.70 7.55
N THR A 77 -4.34 -1.13 8.35
CA THR A 77 -3.12 -0.34 8.58
C THR A 77 -2.24 -0.34 7.35
N MET A 78 -2.14 -1.47 6.64
CA MET A 78 -1.43 -1.54 5.37
C MET A 78 -2.08 -0.66 4.30
N ALA A 79 -3.41 -0.72 4.17
CA ALA A 79 -4.14 0.11 3.21
C ALA A 79 -3.96 1.61 3.50
N THR A 80 -3.96 2.00 4.78
CA THR A 80 -3.70 3.39 5.20
C THR A 80 -2.29 3.85 4.82
N ASP A 81 -1.26 3.02 5.07
CA ASP A 81 0.12 3.34 4.72
C ASP A 81 0.33 3.43 3.19
N VAL A 82 -0.37 2.58 2.42
CA VAL A 82 -0.36 2.64 0.95
C VAL A 82 -1.01 3.93 0.47
N LEU A 83 -2.19 4.29 0.99
CA LEU A 83 -2.87 5.55 0.64
C LEU A 83 -1.97 6.76 0.85
N GLN A 84 -1.36 6.88 2.03
CA GLN A 84 -0.43 7.97 2.33
C GLN A 84 0.75 8.01 1.38
N THR A 85 1.26 6.84 1.02
CA THR A 85 2.38 6.73 0.08
C THR A 85 1.99 7.16 -1.33
N VAL A 86 0.80 6.77 -1.80
CA VAL A 86 0.28 7.20 -3.11
C VAL A 86 0.07 8.71 -3.12
N GLN A 87 -0.46 9.31 -2.06
CA GLN A 87 -0.58 10.77 -1.95
C GLN A 87 0.79 11.46 -2.09
N LEU A 88 1.82 10.95 -1.39
CA LEU A 88 3.17 11.50 -1.51
C LEU A 88 3.78 11.31 -2.91
N ILE A 89 3.46 10.20 -3.59
CA ILE A 89 3.85 10.00 -5.00
C ILE A 89 3.21 11.08 -5.87
N LEU A 90 1.90 11.31 -5.74
CA LEU A 90 1.20 12.36 -6.50
C LEU A 90 1.76 13.76 -6.24
N VAL A 91 2.08 14.08 -4.98
CA VAL A 91 2.76 15.34 -4.61
C VAL A 91 4.10 15.47 -5.33
N SER A 92 4.95 14.43 -5.25
CA SER A 92 6.31 14.48 -5.76
C SER A 92 6.43 14.40 -7.29
N GLN A 93 5.51 13.70 -7.96
CA GLN A 93 5.54 13.48 -9.42
C GLN A 93 4.64 14.45 -10.19
N GLY A 94 3.54 14.90 -9.57
CA GLY A 94 2.49 15.69 -10.21
C GLY A 94 2.45 17.17 -9.84
N ASP A 95 3.39 17.64 -9.01
CA ASP A 95 3.42 19.00 -8.45
C ASP A 95 2.10 19.40 -7.76
N MET A 96 1.44 18.40 -7.15
CA MET A 96 0.22 18.61 -6.37
C MET A 96 0.57 18.96 -4.93
N SER A 97 -0.25 19.78 -4.28
CA SER A 97 -0.26 19.86 -2.81
C SER A 97 -0.80 18.55 -2.21
N ILE A 98 -0.52 18.34 -0.92
CA ILE A 98 -1.03 17.14 -0.22
C ILE A 98 -2.56 17.08 -0.17
N ILE A 99 -3.22 18.25 -0.19
CA ILE A 99 -4.69 18.36 -0.20
C ILE A 99 -5.21 17.96 -1.59
N GLU A 100 -4.65 18.54 -2.65
CA GLU A 100 -5.02 18.19 -4.03
C GLU A 100 -4.78 16.71 -4.33
N ALA A 101 -3.68 16.13 -3.84
CA ALA A 101 -3.44 14.70 -3.96
C ALA A 101 -4.49 13.84 -3.24
N GLY A 102 -5.00 14.30 -2.09
CA GLY A 102 -6.10 13.65 -1.38
C GLY A 102 -7.42 13.74 -2.13
N ASP A 103 -7.75 14.93 -2.63
CA ASP A 103 -8.97 15.18 -3.40
C ASP A 103 -8.96 14.37 -4.70
N TYR A 104 -7.81 14.30 -5.40
CA TYR A 104 -7.65 13.51 -6.61
C TYR A 104 -7.86 12.01 -6.39
N ILE A 105 -7.36 11.45 -5.28
CA ILE A 105 -7.67 10.04 -4.93
C ILE A 105 -9.15 9.87 -4.62
N GLY A 106 -9.80 10.87 -4.02
CA GLY A 106 -11.26 10.91 -3.86
C GLY A 106 -11.99 10.78 -5.21
N GLU A 107 -11.59 11.59 -6.19
CA GLU A 107 -12.15 11.51 -7.55
C GLU A 107 -11.91 10.15 -8.20
N LEU A 108 -10.72 9.54 -8.01
CA LEU A 108 -10.43 8.20 -8.53
C LEU A 108 -11.31 7.12 -7.89
N ARG A 109 -11.70 7.27 -6.62
CA ARG A 109 -12.67 6.37 -5.98
C ARG A 109 -14.05 6.54 -6.58
N ASP A 110 -14.50 7.78 -6.77
CA ASP A 110 -15.80 8.09 -7.39
C ASP A 110 -15.89 7.60 -8.85
N GLN A 111 -14.76 7.63 -9.56
CA GLN A 111 -14.61 7.07 -10.92
C GLN A 111 -14.43 5.54 -10.94
N ASN A 112 -14.44 4.87 -9.80
CA ASN A 112 -14.22 3.42 -9.68
C ASN A 112 -12.87 2.96 -10.26
N ARG A 113 -11.81 3.73 -10.02
CA ARG A 113 -10.42 3.48 -10.45
C ARG A 113 -9.45 3.23 -9.30
N TYR A 114 -9.80 3.64 -8.09
CA TYR A 114 -9.05 3.35 -6.86
C TYR A 114 -9.89 2.44 -5.96
N HIS A 115 -9.45 1.20 -5.78
CA HIS A 115 -10.23 0.12 -5.16
C HIS A 115 -9.59 -0.34 -3.86
N GLU A 116 -10.38 -0.44 -2.80
CA GLU A 116 -9.92 -0.88 -1.47
C GLU A 116 -10.78 -2.03 -0.95
N ASP A 117 -10.16 -3.17 -0.65
CA ASP A 117 -10.80 -4.34 -0.02
C ASP A 117 -10.12 -4.63 1.33
N ILE A 118 -10.74 -4.15 2.40
CA ILE A 118 -10.12 -4.06 3.73
C ILE A 118 -10.72 -5.12 4.67
N PHE A 119 -9.84 -5.97 5.23
CA PHE A 119 -10.23 -7.08 6.10
C PHE A 119 -10.34 -6.70 7.59
N GLY A 120 -10.13 -5.42 7.92
CA GLY A 120 -10.03 -4.91 9.29
C GLY A 120 -8.60 -5.02 9.84
N ILE A 121 -8.47 -5.21 11.16
CA ILE A 121 -7.17 -5.30 11.85
C ILE A 121 -6.76 -6.79 11.95
N THR A 122 -5.97 -7.23 10.98
CA THR A 122 -5.47 -8.61 10.81
C THR A 122 -3.96 -8.71 11.01
N LEU A 123 -3.22 -7.60 10.88
CA LEU A 123 -1.78 -7.54 11.08
C LEU A 123 -1.45 -6.81 12.38
N ARG A 124 -0.46 -7.34 13.12
CA ARG A 124 0.06 -6.74 14.36
C ARG A 124 -1.06 -6.36 15.36
N THR A 125 -2.12 -7.15 15.44
CA THR A 125 -3.37 -6.79 16.12
C THR A 125 -3.16 -6.29 17.55
N GLN A 126 -2.36 -6.97 18.37
CA GLN A 126 -2.07 -6.52 19.74
C GLN A 126 -1.34 -5.17 19.79
N GLU A 127 -0.32 -4.99 18.95
CA GLU A 127 0.45 -3.74 18.88
C GLU A 127 -0.45 -2.57 18.45
N VAL A 128 -1.21 -2.76 17.37
CA VAL A 128 -2.09 -1.73 16.80
C VAL A 128 -3.21 -1.38 17.77
N THR A 129 -3.96 -2.36 18.28
CA THR A 129 -5.09 -2.10 19.19
C THR A 129 -4.65 -1.48 20.51
N SER A 130 -3.48 -1.86 21.03
CA SER A 130 -2.93 -1.25 22.24
C SER A 130 -2.51 0.20 21.99
N ARG A 131 -1.84 0.49 20.86
CA ARG A 131 -1.48 1.85 20.47
C ARG A 131 -2.70 2.75 20.31
N VAL A 132 -3.74 2.28 19.62
CA VAL A 132 -4.99 3.04 19.42
C VAL A 132 -5.66 3.35 20.76
N ARG A 133 -5.75 2.37 21.68
CA ARG A 133 -6.29 2.62 23.02
C ARG A 133 -5.52 3.68 23.79
N CYS A 134 -4.19 3.61 23.79
CA CYS A 134 -3.36 4.62 24.46
C CYS A 134 -3.56 6.02 23.85
N GLN A 135 -3.63 6.12 22.52
CA GLN A 135 -3.89 7.39 21.83
C GLN A 135 -5.24 7.98 22.23
N SER A 136 -6.31 7.19 22.24
CA SER A 136 -7.64 7.66 22.64
C SER A 136 -7.67 8.16 24.09
N MET A 137 -7.03 7.44 25.01
CA MET A 137 -6.92 7.87 26.42
C MET A 137 -6.20 9.22 26.54
N SER A 138 -5.04 9.37 25.89
CA SER A 138 -4.29 10.63 25.93
C SER A 138 -5.03 11.83 25.31
N LEU A 139 -5.85 11.59 24.29
CA LEU A 139 -6.69 12.64 23.67
C LEU A 139 -7.84 13.05 24.58
N GLN A 140 -8.39 12.12 25.34
CA GLN A 140 -9.45 12.41 26.31
C GLN A 140 -8.90 13.22 27.48
N GLU A 141 -7.75 12.84 28.04
CA GLU A 141 -7.07 13.59 29.11
C GLU A 141 -6.80 15.04 28.70
N LYS A 142 -6.32 15.26 27.47
CA LYS A 142 -6.08 16.61 26.91
C LYS A 142 -7.34 17.45 26.69
N ARG A 143 -8.53 16.84 26.62
CA ARG A 143 -9.81 17.56 26.47
C ARG A 143 -10.42 17.94 27.82
N GLU A 144 -10.00 17.27 28.89
CA GLU A 144 -10.45 17.50 30.26
C GLU A 144 -9.56 18.51 31.01
N THR A 145 -8.48 18.99 30.37
CA THR A 145 -7.58 20.07 30.84
C THR A 145 -7.83 21.37 30.09
#